data_AF-A0A9E2DGR1-F1
#
_entry.id   AF-A0A9E2DGR1-F1
#
_cell.length_a   1.000
_cell.length_b   1.000
_cell.length_c   1.000
_cell.angle_alpha   90.00
_cell.angle_beta   90.00
_cell.angle_gamma   90.00
#
_symmetry.space_group_name_H-M   'P 1'
#
loop_
_entity.id
_entity.type
_entity.pdbx_description
1 polymer ?
#
loop_
_entity_poly.entity_id
_entity_poly.type
_entity_poly.pdbx_seq_one_letter_code
_entity_poly.pdbx_strand_id
1 'polypeptide(L)'
;MTKYQSIIAIALVISPPVFAEKEFEKHNNMMDHGNGHLMDMTGGMVMGQNTDVLPGGCDRIAATKEITVHAGHKYAEKFPGRMFAYDVQEYQFEPCTKVTVNFFNDDDVRHQWMMHGLPKYIYPKGMFHMELTGPGKISGTLIFPPGDKTYLVHCDMAQHMEKGMKGQLKIGKGDGDLPSIPGVTAYVIQDDYSDSIADKSISDTVVAEITEMKRQVIGNNSFFSGLTVIGLAIGLILAPLLARRFKGMTPAEVITYIFDLVKQVVDVIVKVISWLIGLVKK
;
A
#
# COMPACT_ATOMS: atom_id res chain seq x y z
N MET A 1 -52.97 18.34 34.08
CA MET A 1 -52.37 18.98 32.89
C MET A 1 -50.91 19.26 33.22
N THR A 2 -49.99 18.32 32.96
CA THR A 2 -49.01 18.32 31.84
C THR A 2 -48.10 19.56 31.87
N LYS A 3 -46.76 19.50 31.92
CA LYS A 3 -45.79 18.43 31.63
C LYS A 3 -44.45 18.80 32.30
N TYR A 4 -43.88 17.87 33.07
CA TYR A 4 -42.43 17.69 33.11
C TYR A 4 -41.98 17.30 31.70
N GLN A 5 -40.90 17.88 31.16
CA GLN A 5 -39.87 17.26 30.30
C GLN A 5 -38.76 18.27 30.01
N SER A 6 -37.76 18.31 30.88
CA SER A 6 -36.39 18.68 30.53
C SER A 6 -35.53 17.48 30.88
N ILE A 7 -34.49 17.22 30.09
CA ILE A 7 -33.60 16.04 30.06
C ILE A 7 -34.01 15.03 28.97
N ILE A 8 -33.64 15.30 27.71
CA ILE A 8 -33.30 14.27 26.72
C ILE A 8 -32.08 14.72 25.90
N ALA A 9 -30.96 14.04 26.16
CA ALA A 9 -29.88 13.64 25.26
C ALA A 9 -29.20 14.67 24.33
N ILE A 10 -28.04 15.18 24.78
CA ILE A 10 -26.90 15.46 23.89
C ILE A 10 -25.80 14.46 24.26
N ALA A 11 -25.85 13.27 23.65
CA ALA A 11 -24.84 12.22 23.80
C ALA A 11 -24.83 11.29 22.58
N LEU A 12 -24.67 11.84 21.38
CA LEU A 12 -24.43 11.14 20.11
C LEU A 12 -23.87 12.27 19.21
N VAL A 13 -22.66 12.28 18.63
CA VAL A 13 -21.75 11.23 18.17
C VAL A 13 -20.35 11.87 18.13
N ILE A 14 -19.44 11.47 19.02
CA ILE A 14 -18.00 11.58 18.77
C ILE A 14 -17.52 10.14 18.69
N SER A 15 -17.82 9.49 17.57
CA SER A 15 -17.13 8.26 17.20
C SER A 15 -15.74 8.70 16.71
N PRO A 16 -14.63 8.32 17.36
CA PRO A 16 -13.34 8.42 16.70
C PRO A 16 -13.42 7.64 15.38
N PRO A 17 -12.71 8.08 14.32
CA PRO A 17 -12.56 7.24 13.14
C PRO A 17 -11.93 5.93 13.62
N VAL A 18 -12.72 4.86 13.59
CA VAL A 18 -12.18 3.51 13.68
C VAL A 18 -11.32 3.40 12.42
N PHE A 19 -10.01 3.56 12.58
CA PHE A 19 -9.07 3.10 11.57
C PHE A 19 -9.39 1.62 11.39
N ALA A 20 -10.09 1.28 10.30
CA ALA A 20 -10.23 -0.09 9.90
C ALA A 20 -8.81 -0.61 9.69
N GLU A 21 -8.35 -1.47 10.60
CA GLU A 21 -7.13 -2.23 10.42
C GLU A 21 -7.24 -2.93 9.06
N LYS A 22 -6.26 -2.73 8.16
CA LYS A 22 -6.27 -3.37 6.84
C LYS A 22 -6.35 -4.88 7.08
N GLU A 23 -7.47 -5.50 6.72
CA GLU A 23 -7.67 -6.93 6.94
C GLU A 23 -6.76 -7.68 5.97
N PHE A 24 -5.68 -8.26 6.50
CA PHE A 24 -4.77 -9.06 5.71
C PHE A 24 -5.35 -10.43 5.42
N GLU A 25 -5.28 -10.83 4.15
CA GLU A 25 -5.52 -12.22 3.79
C GLU A 25 -4.47 -13.12 4.46
N LYS A 26 -4.92 -14.16 5.16
CA LYS A 26 -4.03 -15.09 5.86
C LYS A 26 -3.83 -16.34 5.02
N HIS A 27 -2.62 -16.50 4.48
CA HIS A 27 -2.23 -17.63 3.64
C HIS A 27 -1.84 -18.84 4.52
N ASN A 28 -2.85 -19.50 5.09
CA ASN A 28 -2.69 -20.65 5.99
C ASN A 28 -3.05 -22.00 5.33
N ASN A 29 -3.78 -21.97 4.21
CA ASN A 29 -4.28 -23.17 3.52
C ASN A 29 -3.33 -23.57 2.38
N MET A 30 -2.06 -23.78 2.74
CA MET A 30 -1.00 -24.07 1.77
C MET A 30 -1.07 -25.51 1.28
N MET A 31 -0.89 -25.69 -0.03
CA MET A 31 -0.77 -26.98 -0.69
C MET A 31 0.69 -27.25 -1.04
N ASP A 32 1.15 -28.48 -0.81
CA ASP A 32 2.51 -28.91 -1.18
C ASP A 32 2.56 -29.35 -2.64
N HIS A 33 3.38 -28.66 -3.44
CA HIS A 33 3.64 -28.94 -4.85
C HIS A 33 4.95 -29.72 -5.07
N GLY A 34 5.54 -30.26 -3.99
CA GLY A 34 6.77 -31.03 -4.00
C GLY A 34 8.03 -30.18 -3.88
N ASN A 35 9.15 -30.83 -3.53
CA ASN A 35 10.45 -30.18 -3.34
C ASN A 35 10.41 -28.98 -2.39
N GLY A 36 9.56 -29.01 -1.36
CA GLY A 36 9.42 -27.92 -0.39
C GLY A 36 8.83 -26.64 -0.96
N HIS A 37 7.98 -26.72 -1.99
CA HIS A 37 7.23 -25.61 -2.56
C HIS A 37 5.78 -25.65 -2.04
N LEU A 38 5.46 -24.76 -1.12
CA LEU A 38 4.11 -24.59 -0.58
C LEU A 38 3.46 -23.40 -1.28
N MET A 39 2.26 -23.58 -1.84
CA MET A 39 1.49 -22.51 -2.48
C MET A 39 0.02 -22.62 -2.11
N ASP A 40 -0.70 -21.51 -2.07
CA ASP A 40 -2.16 -21.52 -2.08
C ASP A 40 -2.74 -20.94 -3.37
N MET A 41 -4.06 -20.94 -3.47
CA MET A 41 -4.79 -20.50 -4.66
C MET A 41 -4.92 -18.98 -4.74
N THR A 42 -4.58 -18.24 -3.69
CA THR A 42 -4.82 -16.79 -3.57
C THR A 42 -3.54 -15.97 -3.63
N GLY A 43 -2.40 -16.62 -3.89
CA GLY A 43 -1.15 -15.96 -4.25
C GLY A 43 -0.13 -15.87 -3.13
N GLY A 44 -0.24 -16.74 -2.12
CA GLY A 44 0.78 -16.99 -1.11
C GLY A 44 1.69 -18.15 -1.54
N MET A 45 3.00 -18.01 -1.29
CA MET A 45 3.98 -19.08 -1.52
C MET A 45 5.07 -19.07 -0.44
N VAL A 46 5.50 -20.27 -0.01
CA VAL A 46 6.72 -20.50 0.78
C VAL A 46 7.55 -21.58 0.10
N MET A 47 8.84 -21.30 -0.15
CA MET A 47 9.80 -22.30 -0.61
C MET A 47 10.97 -22.44 0.35
N GLY A 48 11.43 -23.68 0.55
CA GLY A 48 12.61 -23.98 1.36
C GLY A 48 12.35 -23.91 2.86
N GLN A 49 11.10 -24.10 3.30
CA GLN A 49 10.78 -24.21 4.71
C GLN A 49 11.52 -25.39 5.36
N ASN A 50 12.08 -25.15 6.54
CA ASN A 50 12.74 -26.13 7.37
C ASN A 50 12.36 -25.93 8.84
N THR A 51 11.57 -26.86 9.37
CA THR A 51 11.01 -26.78 10.73
C THR A 51 11.80 -27.57 11.76
N ASP A 52 12.65 -28.50 11.36
CA ASP A 52 13.16 -29.56 12.24
C ASP A 52 14.49 -30.20 11.79
N VAL A 53 14.96 -29.99 10.56
CA VAL A 53 16.20 -30.58 10.07
C VAL A 53 17.39 -29.66 10.39
N LEU A 54 18.26 -30.10 11.29
CA LEU A 54 19.46 -29.33 11.64
C LEU A 54 20.46 -29.28 10.47
N PRO A 55 20.99 -28.09 10.14
CA PRO A 55 22.13 -27.98 9.24
C PRO A 55 23.36 -28.72 9.79
N GLY A 56 24.19 -29.25 8.90
CA GLY A 56 25.47 -29.86 9.27
C GLY A 56 26.34 -28.91 10.08
N GLY A 57 26.85 -29.39 11.21
CA GLY A 57 27.63 -28.62 12.19
C GLY A 57 26.80 -27.90 13.27
N CYS A 58 25.47 -28.03 13.27
CA CYS A 58 24.65 -27.69 14.41
C CYS A 58 24.33 -28.95 15.25
N ASP A 59 24.82 -29.01 16.50
CA ASP A 59 24.51 -30.11 17.41
C ASP A 59 23.07 -30.03 17.96
N ARG A 60 22.54 -28.81 18.08
CA ARG A 60 21.19 -28.51 18.54
C ARG A 60 20.73 -27.15 18.04
N ILE A 61 19.45 -26.86 18.17
CA ILE A 61 18.93 -25.50 18.02
C ILE A 61 19.50 -24.65 19.15
N ALA A 62 20.23 -23.59 18.80
CA ALA A 62 20.83 -22.68 19.77
C ALA A 62 19.76 -21.76 20.39
N ALA A 63 18.85 -21.24 19.56
CA ALA A 63 17.74 -20.40 19.95
C ALA A 63 16.56 -20.56 18.98
N THR A 64 15.35 -20.22 19.45
CA THR A 64 14.16 -20.05 18.61
C THR A 64 13.75 -18.59 18.65
N LYS A 65 13.55 -17.97 17.48
CA LYS A 65 13.12 -16.58 17.35
C LYS A 65 11.95 -16.49 16.38
N GLU A 66 11.15 -15.46 16.59
CA GLU A 66 10.07 -15.09 15.68
C GLU A 66 10.26 -13.62 15.33
N ILE A 67 10.18 -13.31 14.04
CA ILE A 67 10.22 -11.94 13.54
C ILE A 67 8.97 -11.64 12.72
N THR A 68 8.62 -10.38 12.69
CA THR A 68 7.61 -9.84 11.79
C THR A 68 8.30 -8.88 10.85
N VAL A 69 7.99 -9.02 9.56
CA VAL A 69 8.56 -8.18 8.50
C VAL A 69 7.41 -7.66 7.67
N HIS A 70 7.37 -6.34 7.52
CA HIS A 70 6.40 -5.65 6.70
C HIS A 70 7.04 -5.15 5.42
N ALA A 71 6.35 -5.30 4.29
CA ALA A 71 6.79 -4.85 2.97
C ALA A 71 5.77 -3.91 2.33
N GLY A 72 6.27 -2.90 1.61
CA GLY A 72 5.44 -2.01 0.80
C GLY A 72 6.04 -0.61 0.60
N HIS A 73 5.33 0.22 -0.16
CA HIS A 73 5.74 1.60 -0.48
C HIS A 73 5.96 2.46 0.76
N LYS A 74 5.07 2.37 1.76
CA LYS A 74 5.11 3.16 3.00
C LYS A 74 6.48 3.09 3.70
N TYR A 75 7.14 1.94 3.69
CA TYR A 75 8.43 1.77 4.38
C TYR A 75 9.61 2.37 3.62
N ALA A 76 9.41 2.72 2.34
CA ALA A 76 10.41 3.35 1.49
C ALA A 76 10.48 4.87 1.67
N GLU A 77 9.46 5.52 2.25
CA GLU A 77 9.36 6.98 2.39
C GLU A 77 10.57 7.61 3.13
N LYS A 78 11.18 6.85 4.05
CA LYS A 78 12.40 7.26 4.78
C LYS A 78 13.68 7.22 3.95
N PHE A 79 13.64 6.69 2.74
CA PHE A 79 14.80 6.51 1.86
C PHE A 79 14.59 7.27 0.54
N PRO A 80 15.27 8.41 0.33
CA PRO A 80 15.18 9.16 -0.91
C PRO A 80 15.46 8.28 -2.14
N GLY A 81 14.62 8.42 -3.16
CA GLY A 81 14.73 7.65 -4.41
C GLY A 81 14.26 6.20 -4.35
N ARG A 82 13.74 5.73 -3.22
CA ARG A 82 13.23 4.36 -3.07
C ARG A 82 11.72 4.32 -3.23
N MET A 83 11.24 3.26 -3.87
CA MET A 83 9.80 3.01 -4.04
C MET A 83 9.30 1.91 -3.13
N PHE A 84 10.14 0.93 -2.81
CA PHE A 84 9.77 -0.24 -2.04
C PHE A 84 10.83 -0.50 -0.98
N ALA A 85 10.39 -0.87 0.23
CA ALA A 85 11.28 -1.31 1.28
C ALA A 85 10.59 -2.30 2.21
N TYR A 86 11.40 -3.01 2.99
CA TYR A 86 10.93 -3.61 4.22
C TYR A 86 10.86 -2.56 5.33
N ASP A 87 10.13 -2.82 6.41
CA ASP A 87 10.17 -2.02 7.62
C ASP A 87 11.54 -2.09 8.32
N VAL A 88 12.18 -3.26 8.27
CA VAL A 88 13.49 -3.57 8.85
C VAL A 88 14.54 -3.86 7.75
N GLN A 89 15.70 -3.20 7.85
CA GLN A 89 16.78 -3.30 6.86
C GLN A 89 17.91 -4.26 7.28
N GLU A 90 18.06 -4.52 8.58
CA GLU A 90 19.11 -5.36 9.13
C GLU A 90 18.57 -6.29 10.20
N TYR A 91 18.98 -7.56 10.13
CA TYR A 91 18.69 -8.57 11.14
C TYR A 91 20.00 -9.17 11.67
N GLN A 92 19.99 -9.59 12.94
CA GLN A 92 21.13 -10.22 13.58
C GLN A 92 20.67 -11.42 14.38
N PHE A 93 21.22 -12.59 14.08
CA PHE A 93 20.93 -13.84 14.79
C PHE A 93 22.20 -14.57 15.19
N GLU A 94 22.07 -15.44 16.19
CA GLU A 94 23.11 -16.40 16.52
C GLU A 94 23.12 -17.57 15.51
N PRO A 95 24.26 -18.23 15.29
CA PRO A 95 24.31 -19.45 14.49
C PRO A 95 23.40 -20.55 15.04
N CYS A 96 22.93 -21.47 14.19
CA CYS A 96 22.03 -22.56 14.60
C CYS A 96 20.70 -22.10 15.25
N THR A 97 20.26 -20.88 14.95
CA THR A 97 18.96 -20.35 15.38
C THR A 97 17.85 -20.81 14.43
N LYS A 98 16.73 -21.28 14.99
CA LYS A 98 15.47 -21.49 14.28
C LYS A 98 14.70 -20.18 14.27
N VAL A 99 14.37 -19.67 13.08
CA VAL A 99 13.61 -18.43 12.92
C VAL A 99 12.31 -18.71 12.17
N THR A 100 11.21 -18.25 12.75
CA THR A 100 9.94 -18.10 12.03
C THR A 100 9.79 -16.64 11.60
N VAL A 101 9.62 -16.44 10.30
CA VAL A 101 9.37 -15.12 9.72
C VAL A 101 7.89 -15.01 9.44
N ASN A 102 7.25 -13.98 9.98
CA ASN A 102 5.90 -13.55 9.63
C ASN A 102 6.02 -12.42 8.63
N PHE A 103 5.77 -12.71 7.36
CA PHE A 103 5.86 -11.75 6.28
C PHE A 103 4.49 -11.15 6.00
N PHE A 104 4.41 -9.82 6.08
CA PHE A 104 3.24 -9.03 5.75
C PHE A 104 3.54 -8.22 4.49
N ASN A 105 2.63 -8.31 3.53
CA ASN A 105 2.61 -7.39 2.41
C ASN A 105 1.53 -6.33 2.70
N ASP A 106 1.95 -5.10 2.96
CA ASP A 106 1.03 -3.98 3.18
C ASP A 106 0.58 -3.34 1.87
N ASP A 107 1.18 -3.76 0.75
CA ASP A 107 0.98 -3.23 -0.59
C ASP A 107 0.00 -4.05 -1.42
N ASP A 108 -0.54 -3.41 -2.45
CA ASP A 108 -1.37 -4.09 -3.45
C ASP A 108 -0.51 -4.71 -4.59
N VAL A 109 0.82 -4.55 -4.48
CA VAL A 109 1.84 -5.08 -5.39
C VAL A 109 2.49 -6.31 -4.77
N ARG A 110 2.81 -7.29 -5.60
CA ARG A 110 3.49 -8.52 -5.19
C ARG A 110 4.84 -8.24 -4.53
N HIS A 111 5.03 -8.72 -3.31
CA HIS A 111 6.30 -8.64 -2.60
C HIS A 111 6.77 -10.01 -2.14
N GLN A 112 8.08 -10.14 -2.00
CA GLN A 112 8.73 -11.39 -1.64
C GLN A 112 9.77 -11.09 -0.58
N TRP A 113 10.01 -12.07 0.29
CA TRP A 113 11.12 -12.10 1.22
C TRP A 113 11.97 -13.32 0.89
N MET A 114 13.06 -13.10 0.16
CA MET A 114 13.94 -14.15 -0.35
C MET A 114 15.34 -14.00 0.23
N MET A 115 15.98 -15.14 0.49
CA MET A 115 17.38 -15.24 0.87
C MET A 115 18.07 -16.39 0.14
N HIS A 116 19.22 -16.12 -0.47
CA HIS A 116 20.06 -17.11 -1.14
C HIS A 116 21.25 -17.55 -0.27
N GLY A 117 22.01 -18.54 -0.73
CA GLY A 117 23.29 -18.92 -0.13
C GLY A 117 23.17 -19.89 1.05
N LEU A 118 21.99 -20.47 1.25
CA LEU A 118 21.72 -21.52 2.23
C LEU A 118 22.24 -22.89 1.74
N PRO A 119 22.51 -23.84 2.66
CA PRO A 119 23.03 -25.16 2.27
C PRO A 119 22.04 -25.96 1.40
N LYS A 120 22.44 -26.28 0.17
CA LYS A 120 21.58 -26.92 -0.85
C LYS A 120 21.04 -28.31 -0.49
N TYR A 121 21.67 -29.00 0.46
CA TYR A 121 21.28 -30.34 0.88
C TYR A 121 20.03 -30.35 1.79
N ILE A 122 19.66 -29.20 2.39
CA ILE A 122 18.44 -29.03 3.19
C ILE A 122 17.52 -27.94 2.64
N TYR A 123 18.07 -26.96 1.91
CA TYR A 123 17.29 -25.90 1.27
C TYR A 123 17.30 -26.12 -0.24
N PRO A 124 16.16 -26.48 -0.86
CA PRO A 124 16.02 -26.57 -2.30
C PRO A 124 16.57 -25.32 -2.99
N LYS A 125 17.42 -25.51 -4.01
CA LYS A 125 18.13 -24.43 -4.73
C LYS A 125 19.05 -23.55 -3.85
N GLY A 126 19.24 -23.88 -2.57
CA GLY A 126 20.05 -23.12 -1.62
C GLY A 126 19.41 -21.79 -1.23
N MET A 127 18.08 -21.76 -1.12
CA MET A 127 17.32 -20.54 -0.85
C MET A 127 16.13 -20.79 0.06
N PHE A 128 15.68 -19.72 0.70
CA PHE A 128 14.41 -19.62 1.39
C PHE A 128 13.64 -18.46 0.80
N HIS A 129 12.33 -18.63 0.61
CA HIS A 129 11.51 -17.69 -0.13
C HIS A 129 10.10 -17.66 0.42
N MET A 130 9.57 -16.47 0.65
CA MET A 130 8.16 -16.23 0.91
C MET A 130 7.64 -15.17 -0.05
N GLU A 131 6.38 -15.28 -0.43
CA GLU A 131 5.77 -14.40 -1.42
C GLU A 131 4.29 -14.18 -1.12
N LEU A 132 3.84 -12.96 -1.41
CA LEU A 132 2.45 -12.53 -1.36
C LEU A 132 2.16 -11.66 -2.58
N THR A 133 1.10 -11.99 -3.33
CA THR A 133 0.73 -11.28 -4.57
C THR A 133 0.08 -9.91 -4.32
N GLY A 134 -0.61 -9.75 -3.20
CA GLY A 134 -1.25 -8.50 -2.76
C GLY A 134 -1.25 -8.42 -1.24
N PRO A 135 -2.17 -7.67 -0.62
CA PRO A 135 -2.15 -7.48 0.81
C PRO A 135 -2.44 -8.79 1.53
N GLY A 136 -1.49 -9.25 2.33
CA GLY A 136 -1.64 -10.52 3.02
C GLY A 136 -0.57 -10.76 4.06
N LYS A 137 -0.68 -11.92 4.72
CA LYS A 137 0.29 -12.44 5.66
C LYS A 137 0.57 -13.91 5.35
N ILE A 138 1.85 -14.26 5.32
CA ILE A 138 2.32 -15.65 5.27
C ILE A 138 3.47 -15.85 6.26
N SER A 139 3.65 -17.07 6.73
CA SER A 139 4.75 -17.40 7.64
C SER A 139 5.56 -18.58 7.12
N GLY A 140 6.87 -18.54 7.33
CA GLY A 140 7.76 -19.64 7.02
C GLY A 140 8.88 -19.75 8.05
N THR A 141 9.40 -20.96 8.23
CA THR A 141 10.45 -21.25 9.21
C THR A 141 11.70 -21.75 8.52
N LEU A 142 12.86 -21.32 9.01
CA LEU A 142 14.18 -21.81 8.61
C LEU A 142 15.11 -21.95 9.81
N ILE A 143 16.17 -22.74 9.66
CA ILE A 143 17.23 -22.94 10.65
C ILE A 143 18.57 -22.53 10.02
N PHE A 144 19.24 -21.55 10.61
CA PHE A 144 20.51 -21.07 10.07
C PHE A 144 21.66 -22.06 10.31
N PRO A 145 22.62 -22.16 9.37
CA PRO A 145 23.82 -22.97 9.57
C PRO A 145 24.72 -22.42 10.70
N PRO A 146 25.74 -23.18 11.13
CA PRO A 146 26.75 -22.67 12.05
C PRO A 146 27.64 -21.61 11.36
N GLY A 147 28.42 -20.87 12.16
CA GLY A 147 29.42 -19.92 11.68
C GLY A 147 28.89 -18.51 11.42
N ASP A 148 29.80 -17.63 11.00
CA ASP A 148 29.52 -16.22 10.72
C ASP A 148 29.26 -16.02 9.22
N LYS A 149 28.12 -15.40 8.87
CA LYS A 149 27.78 -15.10 7.47
C LYS A 149 26.72 -14.01 7.36
N THR A 150 26.87 -13.11 6.40
CA THR A 150 25.87 -12.12 6.03
C THR A 150 25.14 -12.57 4.77
N TYR A 151 23.82 -12.51 4.80
CA TYR A 151 22.94 -12.89 3.72
C TYR A 151 22.18 -11.68 3.19
N LEU A 152 22.03 -11.60 1.86
CA LEU A 152 21.12 -10.64 1.25
C LEU A 152 19.69 -11.16 1.40
N VAL A 153 18.84 -10.33 1.99
CA VAL A 153 17.40 -10.55 2.02
C VAL A 153 16.77 -9.56 1.05
N HIS A 154 16.00 -10.01 0.07
CA HIS A 154 15.47 -9.12 -0.97
C HIS A 154 14.17 -9.64 -1.57
N CYS A 155 13.47 -8.76 -2.29
CA CYS A 155 12.43 -9.19 -3.20
C CYS A 155 13.09 -9.70 -4.49
N ASP A 156 12.65 -10.83 -5.01
CA ASP A 156 13.23 -11.46 -6.23
C ASP A 156 12.74 -10.76 -7.51
N MET A 157 11.70 -9.93 -7.42
CA MET A 157 11.36 -8.98 -8.46
C MET A 157 12.48 -7.95 -8.59
N ALA A 158 13.28 -8.05 -9.65
CA ALA A 158 14.46 -7.21 -9.89
C ALA A 158 14.17 -5.72 -9.69
N GLN A 159 13.05 -5.23 -10.24
CA GLN A 159 12.65 -3.83 -10.10
C GLN A 159 12.35 -3.42 -8.65
N HIS A 160 11.81 -4.32 -7.82
CA HIS A 160 11.55 -4.02 -6.41
C HIS A 160 12.86 -3.95 -5.63
N MET A 161 13.78 -4.89 -5.88
CA MET A 161 15.12 -4.89 -5.28
C MET A 161 15.92 -3.64 -5.66
N GLU A 162 15.97 -3.31 -6.96
CA GLU A 162 16.67 -2.12 -7.47
C GLU A 162 16.11 -0.85 -6.83
N LYS A 163 14.78 -0.77 -6.70
CA LYS A 163 14.07 0.36 -6.07
C LYS A 163 14.03 0.32 -4.54
N GLY A 164 14.81 -0.55 -3.89
CA GLY A 164 15.08 -0.48 -2.45
C GLY A 164 14.64 -1.68 -1.61
N MET A 165 13.93 -2.66 -2.17
CA MET A 165 13.40 -3.78 -1.38
C MET A 165 14.47 -4.85 -1.14
N LYS A 166 15.41 -4.52 -0.27
CA LYS A 166 16.52 -5.36 0.19
C LYS A 166 16.98 -4.97 1.58
N GLY A 167 17.56 -5.93 2.27
CA GLY A 167 18.12 -5.85 3.61
C GLY A 167 19.27 -6.83 3.75
N GLN A 168 19.93 -6.81 4.91
CA GLN A 168 20.97 -7.77 5.24
C GLN A 168 20.63 -8.55 6.51
N LEU A 169 20.98 -9.82 6.53
CA LEU A 169 20.77 -10.71 7.66
C LEU A 169 22.11 -11.31 8.07
N LYS A 170 22.55 -10.97 9.27
CA LYS A 170 23.82 -11.43 9.84
C LYS A 170 23.58 -12.62 10.75
N ILE A 171 24.36 -13.66 10.54
CA ILE A 171 24.50 -14.81 11.45
C ILE A 171 25.84 -14.68 12.16
N GLY A 172 25.82 -14.84 13.48
CA GLY A 172 27.01 -14.67 14.33
C GLY A 172 27.56 -13.26 14.20
N LYS A 173 28.80 -13.08 13.75
CA LYS A 173 29.37 -11.74 13.50
C LYS A 173 29.03 -11.18 12.12
N GLY A 174 28.45 -11.97 11.23
CA GLY A 174 28.40 -11.68 9.80
C GLY A 174 29.78 -11.79 9.13
N ASP A 175 29.82 -11.76 7.80
CA ASP A 175 31.06 -11.73 7.00
C ASP A 175 31.32 -10.37 6.34
N GLY A 176 30.68 -9.32 6.88
CA GLY A 176 30.77 -7.94 6.42
C GLY A 176 29.39 -7.33 6.19
N ASP A 177 29.36 -6.02 5.96
CA ASP A 177 28.14 -5.33 5.51
C ASP A 177 27.99 -5.44 4.00
N LEU A 178 26.77 -5.72 3.56
CA LEU A 178 26.45 -5.75 2.14
C LEU A 178 26.36 -4.32 1.61
N PRO A 179 26.81 -4.06 0.38
CA PRO A 179 26.75 -2.72 -0.19
C PRO A 179 25.32 -2.32 -0.58
N SER A 180 25.05 -1.01 -0.56
CA SER A 180 23.79 -0.42 -1.00
C SER A 180 22.53 -0.94 -0.29
N ILE A 181 22.61 -1.32 0.98
CA ILE A 181 21.44 -1.66 1.80
C ILE A 181 20.84 -0.35 2.33
N PRO A 182 19.58 -0.01 2.01
CA PRO A 182 18.96 1.23 2.47
C PRO A 182 19.11 1.40 3.98
N GLY A 183 19.52 2.59 4.44
CA GLY A 183 19.68 2.89 5.86
C GLY A 183 20.82 2.17 6.59
N VAL A 184 21.57 1.27 5.95
CA VAL A 184 22.65 0.50 6.59
C VAL A 184 23.99 0.81 5.94
N THR A 185 24.08 0.69 4.61
CA THR A 185 25.31 1.01 3.87
C THR A 185 25.07 2.01 2.75
N ALA A 186 26.10 2.77 2.43
CA ALA A 186 26.09 3.69 1.31
C ALA A 186 25.86 2.95 -0.03
N TYR A 187 25.17 3.62 -0.95
CA TYR A 187 25.03 3.15 -2.31
C TYR A 187 26.39 3.09 -3.03
N VAL A 188 26.58 2.05 -3.82
CA VAL A 188 27.77 1.91 -4.68
C VAL A 188 27.78 3.01 -5.74
N ILE A 189 26.61 3.35 -6.25
CA ILE A 189 26.37 4.47 -7.15
C ILE A 189 25.46 5.43 -6.40
N GLN A 190 25.98 6.61 -6.07
CA GLN A 190 25.21 7.62 -5.35
C GLN A 190 24.32 8.37 -6.34
N ASP A 191 23.04 8.47 -6.00
CA ASP A 191 22.13 9.35 -6.72
C ASP A 191 22.46 10.80 -6.34
N ASP A 192 22.58 11.67 -7.34
CA ASP A 192 22.76 13.09 -7.13
C ASP A 192 21.40 13.80 -7.19
N TYR A 193 20.93 14.22 -6.02
CA TYR A 193 19.72 15.03 -5.88
C TYR A 193 20.03 16.51 -5.66
N SER A 194 21.27 16.98 -5.93
CA SER A 194 21.64 18.39 -5.75
C SER A 194 20.82 19.35 -6.64
N ASP A 195 20.40 18.88 -7.80
CA ASP A 195 19.47 19.58 -8.70
C ASP A 195 17.99 19.26 -8.45
N SER A 196 17.67 18.49 -7.40
CA SER A 196 16.26 18.27 -7.05
C SER A 196 15.63 19.60 -6.69
N ILE A 197 14.59 19.97 -7.45
CA ILE A 197 13.75 21.10 -7.10
C ILE A 197 13.17 20.72 -5.74
N ALA A 198 13.66 21.37 -4.67
CA ALA A 198 13.08 21.24 -3.34
C ALA A 198 11.57 21.26 -3.50
N ASP A 199 10.87 20.31 -2.89
CA ASP A 199 9.41 20.26 -2.89
C ASP A 199 8.91 21.66 -2.59
N LYS A 200 8.56 22.41 -3.66
CA LYS A 200 7.72 23.56 -3.52
C LYS A 200 6.45 22.91 -3.07
N SER A 201 6.26 22.95 -1.76
CA SER A 201 5.10 22.43 -1.09
C SER A 201 3.94 22.74 -2.01
N ILE A 202 3.18 21.71 -2.41
CA ILE A 202 2.06 21.93 -3.32
C ILE A 202 1.16 23.03 -2.73
N SER A 203 1.17 23.21 -1.39
CA SER A 203 0.66 24.38 -0.70
C SER A 203 1.20 25.74 -1.17
N ASP A 204 2.49 25.99 -1.39
CA ASP A 204 2.96 27.33 -1.78
C ASP A 204 2.60 27.67 -3.23
N THR A 205 2.65 26.69 -4.14
CA THR A 205 2.26 26.91 -5.54
C THR A 205 0.74 27.00 -5.68
N VAL A 206 -0.01 26.14 -4.98
CA VAL A 206 -1.48 26.19 -4.93
C VAL A 206 -1.96 27.40 -4.14
N VAL A 207 -1.29 27.83 -3.08
CA VAL A 207 -1.62 29.08 -2.38
C VAL A 207 -1.26 30.28 -3.24
N ALA A 208 -0.18 30.25 -4.02
CA ALA A 208 0.11 31.32 -4.98
C ALA A 208 -0.94 31.37 -6.10
N GLU A 209 -1.29 30.24 -6.72
CA GLU A 209 -2.36 30.16 -7.74
C GLU A 209 -3.74 30.49 -7.18
N ILE A 210 -4.08 30.01 -5.98
CA ILE A 210 -5.34 30.36 -5.29
C ILE A 210 -5.32 31.82 -4.90
N THR A 211 -4.20 32.40 -4.48
CA THR A 211 -4.11 33.83 -4.14
C THR A 211 -4.19 34.69 -5.38
N GLU A 212 -3.64 34.25 -6.51
CA GLU A 212 -3.71 34.94 -7.80
C GLU A 212 -5.11 34.82 -8.43
N MET A 213 -5.73 33.64 -8.40
CA MET A 213 -7.15 33.45 -8.74
C MET A 213 -8.05 34.27 -7.81
N LYS A 214 -7.80 34.26 -6.51
CA LYS A 214 -8.55 35.05 -5.52
C LYS A 214 -8.33 36.55 -5.75
N ARG A 215 -7.17 36.98 -6.24
CA ARG A 215 -6.91 38.38 -6.61
C ARG A 215 -7.56 38.76 -7.95
N GLN A 216 -7.66 37.84 -8.92
CA GLN A 216 -8.45 38.05 -10.14
C GLN A 216 -9.97 38.04 -9.86
N VAL A 217 -10.44 37.23 -8.91
CA VAL A 217 -11.85 37.11 -8.53
C VAL A 217 -12.28 38.24 -7.59
N ILE A 218 -11.45 38.65 -6.62
CA ILE A 218 -11.74 39.74 -5.66
C ILE A 218 -11.32 41.11 -6.23
N GLY A 219 -10.38 41.17 -7.17
CA GLY A 219 -9.96 42.42 -7.83
C GLY A 219 -11.04 43.03 -8.71
N ASN A 220 -12.06 42.25 -9.10
CA ASN A 220 -13.28 42.76 -9.72
C ASN A 220 -14.36 42.94 -8.64
N ASN A 221 -14.33 44.07 -7.95
CA ASN A 221 -15.40 44.56 -7.07
C ASN A 221 -16.69 44.93 -7.83
N SER A 222 -17.03 44.22 -8.90
CA SER A 222 -18.32 44.32 -9.55
C SER A 222 -19.17 43.13 -9.12
N PHE A 223 -20.25 43.43 -8.40
CA PHE A 223 -21.34 42.50 -8.04
C PHE A 223 -21.93 41.75 -9.27
N PHE A 224 -21.55 42.16 -10.48
CA PHE A 224 -21.84 41.57 -11.78
C PHE A 224 -20.58 40.95 -12.38
N SER A 225 -20.23 39.72 -11.97
CA SER A 225 -19.27 38.92 -12.72
C SER A 225 -19.99 38.27 -13.91
N GLY A 226 -19.28 37.99 -15.01
CA GLY A 226 -19.87 37.29 -16.16
C GLY A 226 -20.53 35.95 -15.76
N LEU A 227 -20.02 35.32 -14.71
CA LEU A 227 -20.57 34.09 -14.14
C LEU A 227 -21.92 34.31 -13.42
N THR A 228 -22.13 35.42 -12.70
CA THR A 228 -23.45 35.71 -12.12
C THR A 228 -24.47 36.03 -13.20
N VAL A 229 -24.09 36.74 -14.28
CA VAL A 229 -24.99 37.02 -15.41
C VAL A 229 -25.39 35.73 -16.13
N ILE A 230 -24.42 34.84 -16.41
CA ILE A 230 -24.68 33.54 -17.04
C ILE A 230 -25.54 32.66 -16.14
N GLY A 231 -25.21 32.57 -14.85
CA GLY A 231 -25.98 31.78 -13.88
C GLY A 231 -27.43 32.26 -13.73
N LEU A 232 -27.65 33.58 -13.73
CA LEU A 232 -28.98 34.17 -13.61
C LEU A 232 -29.79 33.98 -14.91
N ALA A 233 -29.15 34.08 -16.08
CA ALA A 233 -29.79 33.78 -17.36
C ALA A 233 -30.22 32.31 -17.46
N ILE A 234 -29.33 31.37 -17.11
CA ILE A 234 -29.65 29.94 -17.08
C ILE A 234 -30.75 29.66 -16.05
N GLY A 235 -30.65 30.25 -14.87
CA GLY A 235 -31.66 30.12 -13.80
C GLY A 235 -33.03 30.61 -14.23
N LEU A 236 -33.13 31.78 -14.87
CA LEU A 236 -34.41 32.33 -15.37
C LEU A 236 -35.04 31.49 -16.48
N ILE A 237 -34.24 30.79 -17.28
CA ILE A 237 -34.74 29.90 -18.34
C ILE A 237 -35.17 28.55 -17.75
N LEU A 238 -34.36 27.96 -16.86
CA LEU A 238 -34.62 26.64 -16.30
C LEU A 238 -35.68 26.64 -15.20
N ALA A 239 -35.77 27.69 -14.38
CA ALA A 239 -36.73 27.78 -13.29
C ALA A 239 -38.20 27.58 -13.72
N PRO A 240 -38.74 28.24 -14.76
CA PRO A 240 -40.12 28.01 -15.18
C PRO A 240 -40.35 26.62 -15.79
N LEU A 241 -39.34 26.04 -16.45
CA LEU A 241 -39.39 24.68 -16.99
C LEU A 241 -39.44 23.63 -15.87
N LEU A 242 -38.57 23.77 -14.88
CA LEU A 242 -38.49 22.89 -13.72
C LEU A 242 -39.70 23.08 -12.80
N ALA A 243 -40.17 24.32 -12.58
CA ALA A 243 -41.36 24.60 -11.78
C ALA A 243 -42.64 24.00 -12.39
N ARG A 244 -42.76 23.96 -13.73
CA ARG A 244 -43.86 23.22 -14.39
C ARG A 244 -43.73 21.71 -14.21
N ARG A 245 -42.51 21.18 -14.23
CA ARG A 245 -42.24 19.74 -14.15
C ARG A 245 -42.36 19.18 -12.74
N PHE A 246 -42.03 19.96 -11.72
CA PHE A 246 -42.13 19.61 -10.31
C PHE A 246 -43.46 20.04 -9.66
N LYS A 247 -44.39 20.61 -10.43
CA LYS A 247 -45.69 21.04 -9.91
C LYS A 247 -46.49 19.83 -9.45
N GLY A 248 -46.77 19.76 -8.15
CA GLY A 248 -47.54 18.67 -7.53
C GLY A 248 -46.70 17.50 -7.04
N MET A 249 -45.36 17.55 -7.17
CA MET A 249 -44.46 16.58 -6.57
C MET A 249 -44.11 16.99 -5.14
N THR A 250 -43.98 16.00 -4.26
CA THR A 250 -43.41 16.17 -2.92
C THR A 250 -41.90 16.40 -3.01
N PRO A 251 -41.27 17.02 -2.00
CA PRO A 251 -39.82 17.23 -1.98
C PRO A 251 -39.00 15.94 -2.16
N ALA A 252 -39.49 14.81 -1.65
CA ALA A 252 -38.84 13.51 -1.80
C ALA A 252 -38.90 12.98 -3.26
N GLU A 253 -40.01 13.22 -3.97
CA GLU A 253 -40.18 12.87 -5.38
C GLU A 253 -39.28 13.73 -6.29
N VAL A 254 -39.09 15.01 -5.94
CA VAL A 254 -38.16 15.89 -6.67
C VAL A 254 -36.71 15.41 -6.51
N ILE A 255 -36.31 15.03 -5.30
CA ILE A 255 -34.96 14.52 -5.02
C ILE A 255 -34.70 13.22 -5.78
N THR A 256 -35.63 12.26 -5.71
CA THR A 256 -35.51 10.98 -6.43
C THR A 256 -35.47 11.18 -7.94
N TYR A 257 -36.29 12.08 -8.49
CA TYR A 257 -36.22 12.44 -9.91
C TYR A 257 -34.86 13.01 -10.32
N ILE A 258 -34.24 13.87 -9.50
CA ILE A 258 -32.91 14.41 -9.76
C ILE A 258 -31.86 13.28 -9.76
N PHE A 259 -31.90 12.38 -8.78
CA PHE A 259 -30.99 11.24 -8.72
C PHE A 259 -31.13 10.31 -9.92
N ASP A 260 -32.36 10.05 -10.38
CA ASP A 260 -32.60 9.25 -11.59
C ASP A 260 -32.06 9.94 -12.85
N LEU A 261 -32.17 11.26 -12.94
CA LEU A 261 -31.65 12.04 -14.05
C LEU A 261 -30.12 12.01 -14.06
N VAL A 262 -29.47 12.11 -12.89
CA VAL A 262 -28.01 11.93 -12.77
C VAL A 262 -27.60 10.53 -13.19
N LYS A 263 -28.31 9.49 -12.74
CA LYS A 263 -28.03 8.10 -13.10
C LYS A 263 -28.13 7.87 -14.61
N GLN A 264 -29.15 8.42 -15.27
CA GLN A 264 -29.30 8.33 -16.72
C GLN A 264 -28.14 9.00 -17.47
N VAL A 265 -27.67 10.16 -17.00
CA VAL A 265 -26.51 10.83 -17.58
C VAL A 265 -25.25 9.99 -17.42
N VAL A 266 -25.02 9.41 -16.24
CA VAL A 266 -23.88 8.51 -15.99
C VAL A 266 -23.96 7.27 -16.89
N ASP A 267 -25.12 6.65 -17.05
CA ASP A 267 -25.31 5.48 -17.91
C ASP A 267 -25.01 5.79 -19.38
N VAL A 268 -25.39 6.98 -19.87
CA VAL A 268 -25.05 7.43 -21.23
C VAL A 268 -23.53 7.61 -21.36
N ILE A 269 -22.88 8.23 -20.38
CA ILE A 269 -21.42 8.43 -20.39
C ILE A 269 -20.70 7.08 -20.41
N VAL A 270 -21.09 6.14 -19.56
CA VAL A 270 -20.50 4.79 -19.51
C VAL A 270 -20.69 4.07 -20.84
N LYS A 271 -21.87 4.18 -21.49
CA LYS A 271 -22.11 3.59 -22.81
C LYS A 271 -21.22 4.21 -23.89
N VAL A 272 -21.03 5.53 -23.88
CA VAL A 272 -20.15 6.23 -24.83
C VAL A 272 -18.69 5.79 -24.64
N ILE A 273 -18.21 5.72 -23.39
CA ILE A 273 -16.86 5.25 -23.07
C ILE A 273 -16.68 3.80 -23.51
N SER A 274 -17.64 2.93 -23.20
CA SER A 274 -17.59 1.51 -23.59
C SER A 274 -17.57 1.33 -25.11
N TRP A 275 -18.33 2.14 -25.84
CA TRP A 275 -18.32 2.16 -27.30
C TRP A 275 -16.99 2.64 -27.87
N LEU A 276 -16.40 3.71 -27.30
CA LEU A 276 -15.08 4.21 -27.69
C LEU A 276 -13.97 3.18 -27.45
N ILE A 277 -13.99 2.47 -26.32
CA ILE A 277 -13.05 1.37 -26.03
C ILE A 277 -13.22 0.22 -27.06
N GLY A 278 -14.45 -0.06 -27.48
CA GLY A 278 -14.75 -1.06 -28.50
C GLY A 278 -14.22 -0.70 -29.91
N LEU A 279 -14.08 0.60 -30.21
CA LEU A 279 -13.48 1.07 -31.47
C LEU A 279 -11.95 0.92 -31.52
N VAL A 280 -11.28 0.95 -30.36
CA VAL A 280 -9.81 0.80 -30.25
C VAL A 280 -9.38 -0.67 -30.25
N LYS A 281 -10.28 -1.60 -29.93
CA LYS A 281 -10.04 -3.05 -29.91
C LYS A 281 -10.29 -3.76 -31.26
N LYS A 282 -10.48 -3.01 -32.35
CA LYS A 282 -10.58 -3.50 -33.74
C LYS A 282 -9.35 -3.07 -34.53
#